data_AF-A0A937JMU8-F1
#
_entry.id   AF-A0A937JMU8-F1
#
_cell.length_a   1.000
_cell.length_b   1.000
_cell.length_c   1.000
_cell.angle_alpha   90.00
_cell.angle_beta   90.00
_cell.angle_gamma   90.00
#
_symmetry.space_group_name_H-M   'P 1'
#
loop_
_entity.id
_entity.type
_entity.pdbx_description
1 polymer ?
#
loop_
_entity_poly.entity_id
_entity_poly.type
_entity_poly.pdbx_seq_one_letter_code
_entity_poly.pdbx_strand_id
1 'polypeptide(L)'
;MSLLVVGLSHRSAPVSVLERAALSTDAQNKLVQDTVAAEPATEAAVLATCNRIELYADVDKFHAGVAELSTLLAQHSGVGLEELTPYLYVHYEDRAVHHLFSVACGLDSMVVGEGQILGQIKDSLARAQELHSAGKLLNDLFQQALRVGKRAHSETGIDRAGQSLVTFGLEQLAAGGAVQDWAAGKKALVIGAGSMSSLAAATLARAGVAEVVVANRTFERAERLAQILTDGDDTAAVTARAVEMAAVRHELTRADVVVSCTGATGLVLTAEAVAQAVEGRTGAPAAEITAPAAPADTARTAGKAPLPATGAGGEENCPLDLAAVQPGFSLMGEAAVAGMDAATLEQHAAWAGGGTSRLGRSREPAGGVTDRRDRRTPEADAELITALAATAASVGRIPERRKPEPVAERPAPFVFLLDLAMPRDIDAAVHRLAGVRLVDIESLAEASADAPMAADVDQVRRIVSDEVAAFGAAQRAAHITPTVVALRTMAADVVASEIARLDGRLPDLDERQRGEIRQAVHRVVDKLLHAPTVRVKQLAAEPGGAGYADALRTLFDLDPETVASVSRAVDSTETKDRPA
;
A
#
# COMPACT_ATOMS: atom_id res chain seq x y z
N MET A 1 -5.03 -14.49 17.20
CA MET A 1 -5.48 -13.26 16.55
C MET A 1 -4.26 -12.48 16.14
N SER A 2 -4.00 -12.47 14.85
CA SER A 2 -2.84 -11.84 14.23
C SER A 2 -3.32 -11.00 13.06
N LEU A 3 -2.75 -9.81 12.94
CA LEU A 3 -3.04 -8.89 11.85
C LEU A 3 -2.55 -9.47 10.52
N LEU A 4 -3.42 -9.49 9.51
CA LEU A 4 -3.13 -9.91 8.15
C LEU A 4 -3.57 -8.82 7.17
N VAL A 5 -2.73 -8.59 6.16
CA VAL A 5 -3.04 -7.72 5.03
C VAL A 5 -2.83 -8.52 3.75
N VAL A 6 -3.87 -8.57 2.93
CA VAL A 6 -3.80 -9.10 1.57
C VAL A 6 -4.19 -7.98 0.63
N GLY A 7 -3.37 -7.71 -0.38
CA GLY A 7 -3.68 -6.63 -1.31
C GLY A 7 -2.81 -6.62 -2.55
N LEU A 8 -3.13 -5.69 -3.42
CA LEU A 8 -2.36 -5.35 -4.61
C LEU A 8 -2.20 -3.84 -4.69
N SER A 9 -1.09 -3.39 -5.29
CA SER A 9 -0.77 -1.97 -5.44
C SER A 9 -0.09 -1.71 -6.77
N HIS A 10 0.10 -0.45 -7.13
CA HIS A 10 0.86 -0.03 -8.32
C HIS A 10 2.30 -0.57 -8.36
N ARG A 11 2.87 -1.00 -7.21
CA ARG A 11 4.19 -1.64 -7.16
C ARG A 11 4.15 -3.11 -7.55
N SER A 12 3.03 -3.80 -7.27
CA SER A 12 2.90 -5.24 -7.48
C SER A 12 2.12 -5.60 -8.74
N ALA A 13 1.15 -4.78 -9.16
CA ALA A 13 0.27 -5.02 -10.29
C ALA A 13 0.38 -3.89 -11.34
N PRO A 14 0.26 -4.20 -12.64
CA PRO A 14 0.09 -3.18 -13.67
C PRO A 14 -1.26 -2.46 -13.50
N VAL A 15 -1.34 -1.20 -13.95
CA VAL A 15 -2.55 -0.37 -13.81
C VAL A 15 -3.78 -1.02 -14.44
N SER A 16 -3.63 -1.70 -15.58
CA SER A 16 -4.74 -2.44 -16.22
C SER A 16 -5.40 -3.50 -15.32
N VAL A 17 -4.63 -4.14 -14.44
CA VAL A 17 -5.15 -5.10 -13.45
C VAL A 17 -5.81 -4.35 -12.30
N LEU A 18 -5.21 -3.25 -11.82
CA LEU A 18 -5.78 -2.41 -10.75
C LEU A 18 -7.12 -1.78 -11.16
N GLU A 19 -7.25 -1.33 -12.39
CA GLU A 19 -8.49 -0.76 -12.93
C GLU A 19 -9.61 -1.79 -12.99
N ARG A 20 -9.30 -3.01 -13.45
CA ARG A 20 -10.26 -4.12 -13.46
C ARG A 20 -10.62 -4.58 -12.06
N ALA A 21 -9.67 -4.51 -11.13
CA ALA A 21 -9.88 -4.92 -9.76
C ALA A 21 -10.56 -3.82 -8.90
N ALA A 22 -10.70 -2.60 -9.41
CA ALA A 22 -11.21 -1.45 -8.69
C ALA A 22 -12.60 -1.72 -8.09
N LEU A 23 -12.70 -1.54 -6.76
CA LEU A 23 -13.92 -1.83 -6.03
C LEU A 23 -14.82 -0.59 -5.94
N SER A 24 -16.07 -0.72 -6.39
CA SER A 24 -17.12 0.26 -6.07
C SER A 24 -17.38 0.31 -4.56
N THR A 25 -17.95 1.41 -4.05
CA THR A 25 -18.28 1.53 -2.62
C THR A 25 -19.19 0.40 -2.12
N ASP A 26 -20.14 -0.05 -2.93
CA ASP A 26 -21.03 -1.16 -2.58
C ASP A 26 -20.26 -2.50 -2.51
N ALA A 27 -19.35 -2.74 -3.45
CA ALA A 27 -18.47 -3.92 -3.43
C ALA A 27 -17.50 -3.90 -2.23
N GLN A 28 -16.98 -2.73 -1.86
CA GLN A 28 -16.15 -2.59 -0.66
C GLN A 28 -16.93 -2.96 0.62
N ASN A 29 -18.17 -2.47 0.75
CA ASN A 29 -19.02 -2.78 1.90
C ASN A 29 -19.32 -4.28 1.99
N LYS A 30 -19.67 -4.91 0.86
CA LYS A 30 -19.92 -6.36 0.79
C LYS A 30 -18.67 -7.18 1.10
N LEU A 31 -17.51 -6.81 0.54
CA LEU A 31 -16.24 -7.47 0.82
C LEU A 31 -15.92 -7.47 2.32
N VAL A 32 -16.08 -6.32 2.99
CA VAL A 32 -15.85 -6.19 4.44
C VAL A 32 -16.82 -7.08 5.23
N GLN A 33 -18.11 -7.05 4.90
CA GLN A 33 -19.12 -7.84 5.58
C GLN A 33 -18.90 -9.35 5.40
N ASP A 34 -18.62 -9.79 4.17
CA ASP A 34 -18.33 -11.19 3.86
C ASP A 34 -17.05 -11.66 4.56
N THR A 35 -16.06 -10.78 4.70
CA THR A 35 -14.81 -11.09 5.43
C THR A 35 -15.10 -11.36 6.90
N VAL A 36 -15.86 -10.50 7.59
CA VAL A 36 -16.21 -10.71 9.02
C VAL A 36 -17.18 -11.88 9.21
N ALA A 37 -18.00 -12.19 8.20
CA ALA A 37 -18.86 -13.37 8.22
C ALA A 37 -18.09 -14.68 8.01
N ALA A 38 -16.90 -14.63 7.42
CA ALA A 38 -16.06 -15.81 7.21
C ALA A 38 -15.30 -16.19 8.49
N GLU A 39 -15.25 -17.49 8.80
CA GLU A 39 -14.71 -18.00 10.07
C GLU A 39 -13.21 -17.77 10.36
N PRO A 40 -12.31 -17.27 9.48
CA PRO A 40 -10.98 -16.91 9.97
C PRO A 40 -10.87 -15.47 10.49
N ALA A 41 -11.81 -14.54 10.22
CA ALA A 41 -11.61 -13.12 10.49
C ALA A 41 -12.59 -12.54 11.53
N THR A 42 -12.05 -11.85 12.55
CA THR A 42 -12.84 -11.20 13.62
C THR A 42 -13.10 -9.72 13.32
N GLU A 43 -12.13 -9.05 12.70
CA GLU A 43 -12.22 -7.65 12.29
C GLU A 43 -11.80 -7.53 10.83
N ALA A 44 -12.39 -6.59 10.08
CA ALA A 44 -11.99 -6.29 8.70
C ALA A 44 -12.13 -4.81 8.35
N ALA A 45 -11.18 -4.31 7.53
CA ALA A 45 -11.22 -2.99 6.92
C ALA A 45 -10.63 -3.05 5.50
N VAL A 46 -11.20 -2.30 4.57
CA VAL A 46 -10.71 -2.20 3.19
C VAL A 46 -10.17 -0.80 2.94
N LEU A 47 -8.93 -0.73 2.45
CA LEU A 47 -8.32 0.48 1.90
C LEU A 47 -8.27 0.34 0.38
N ALA A 48 -9.20 1.00 -0.29
CA ALA A 48 -9.26 1.03 -1.75
C ALA A 48 -9.00 2.47 -2.24
N THR A 49 -7.96 2.64 -3.03
CA THR A 49 -7.56 3.91 -3.66
C THR A 49 -7.30 3.68 -5.15
N CYS A 50 -6.94 4.73 -5.89
CA CYS A 50 -6.51 4.59 -7.29
C CYS A 50 -5.23 3.76 -7.49
N ASN A 51 -4.44 3.56 -6.43
CA ASN A 51 -3.12 2.94 -6.50
C ASN A 51 -3.00 1.64 -5.70
N ARG A 52 -4.04 1.25 -4.96
CA ARG A 52 -4.03 0.03 -4.13
C ARG A 52 -5.43 -0.45 -3.77
N ILE A 53 -5.53 -1.75 -3.53
CA ILE A 53 -6.67 -2.38 -2.89
C ILE A 53 -6.11 -3.32 -1.83
N GLU A 54 -6.43 -3.04 -0.58
CA GLU A 54 -5.88 -3.77 0.57
C GLU A 54 -7.01 -4.14 1.52
N LEU A 55 -7.05 -5.43 1.87
CA LEU A 55 -7.95 -5.97 2.88
C LEU A 55 -7.14 -6.26 4.14
N TYR A 56 -7.42 -5.48 5.19
CA TYR A 56 -6.87 -5.64 6.52
C TYR A 56 -7.83 -6.49 7.33
N ALA A 57 -7.35 -7.56 7.96
CA ALA A 57 -8.17 -8.37 8.85
C ALA A 57 -7.39 -8.86 10.06
N ASP A 58 -8.10 -9.04 11.17
CA ASP A 58 -7.60 -9.82 12.30
C ASP A 58 -7.99 -11.28 12.13
N VAL A 59 -7.01 -12.17 11.99
CA VAL A 59 -7.25 -13.60 11.70
C VAL A 59 -6.68 -14.54 12.76
N ASP A 60 -7.36 -15.67 12.95
CA ASP A 60 -6.90 -16.70 13.89
C ASP A 60 -5.76 -17.54 13.35
N LYS A 61 -5.79 -17.86 12.05
CA LYS A 61 -4.82 -18.73 11.39
C LYS A 61 -4.32 -18.09 10.10
N PHE A 62 -3.00 -17.96 9.98
CA PHE A 62 -2.34 -17.34 8.83
C PHE A 62 -2.76 -17.96 7.48
N HIS A 63 -2.55 -19.27 7.28
CA HIS A 63 -2.82 -19.90 5.97
C HIS A 63 -4.30 -19.90 5.58
N ALA A 64 -5.20 -20.11 6.55
CA ALA A 64 -6.63 -20.06 6.30
C ALA A 64 -7.08 -18.62 5.96
N GLY A 65 -6.58 -17.63 6.70
CA GLY A 65 -6.84 -16.22 6.44
C GLY A 65 -6.37 -15.78 5.05
N VAL A 66 -5.14 -16.13 4.65
CA VAL A 66 -4.61 -15.75 3.33
C VAL A 66 -5.45 -16.34 2.20
N ALA A 67 -5.81 -17.62 2.29
CA ALA A 67 -6.62 -18.29 1.27
C ALA A 67 -8.02 -17.64 1.14
N GLU A 68 -8.67 -17.39 2.28
CA GLU A 68 -10.02 -16.82 2.32
C GLU A 68 -10.04 -15.37 1.82
N LEU A 69 -9.17 -14.51 2.35
CA LEU A 69 -9.09 -13.11 1.97
C LEU A 69 -8.76 -12.94 0.47
N SER A 70 -7.85 -13.76 -0.06
CA SER A 70 -7.51 -13.72 -1.49
C SER A 70 -8.71 -14.12 -2.36
N THR A 71 -9.48 -15.12 -1.90
CA THR A 71 -10.68 -15.60 -2.60
C THR A 71 -11.78 -14.53 -2.60
N LEU A 72 -12.04 -13.92 -1.45
CA LEU A 72 -13.02 -12.84 -1.31
C LEU A 72 -12.64 -11.62 -2.15
N LEU A 73 -11.37 -11.24 -2.15
CA LEU A 73 -10.87 -10.14 -2.98
C LEU A 73 -11.08 -10.44 -4.48
N ALA A 74 -10.80 -11.65 -4.94
CA ALA A 74 -11.03 -12.07 -6.32
C ALA A 74 -12.52 -12.03 -6.70
N GLN A 75 -13.39 -12.53 -5.82
CA GLN A 75 -14.84 -12.53 -6.04
C GLN A 75 -15.41 -11.11 -6.17
N HIS A 76 -15.04 -10.20 -5.26
CA HIS A 76 -15.59 -8.84 -5.23
C HIS A 76 -14.95 -7.90 -6.26
N SER A 77 -13.71 -8.17 -6.66
CA SER A 77 -13.04 -7.44 -7.73
C SER A 77 -13.47 -7.87 -9.13
N GLY A 78 -14.08 -9.06 -9.27
CA GLY A 78 -14.46 -9.62 -10.56
C GLY A 78 -13.27 -10.12 -11.40
N VAL A 79 -12.06 -10.15 -10.84
CA VAL A 79 -10.85 -10.69 -11.47
C VAL A 79 -10.56 -12.07 -10.89
N GLY A 80 -10.30 -13.06 -11.74
CA GLY A 80 -10.08 -14.43 -11.31
C GLY A 80 -8.90 -14.57 -10.35
N LEU A 81 -9.00 -15.46 -9.36
CA LEU A 81 -7.96 -15.67 -8.36
C LEU A 81 -6.60 -16.05 -8.98
N GLU A 82 -6.59 -16.89 -10.01
CA GLU A 82 -5.38 -17.27 -10.74
C GLU A 82 -4.69 -16.08 -11.41
N GLU A 83 -5.47 -15.09 -11.86
CA GLU A 83 -4.94 -13.86 -12.47
C GLU A 83 -4.43 -12.87 -11.41
N LEU A 84 -5.07 -12.79 -10.24
CA LEU A 84 -4.65 -11.89 -9.16
C LEU A 84 -3.43 -12.41 -8.38
N THR A 85 -3.34 -13.73 -8.15
CA THR A 85 -2.33 -14.36 -7.29
C THR A 85 -0.89 -13.89 -7.54
N PRO A 86 -0.41 -13.73 -8.79
CA PRO A 86 0.95 -13.24 -9.05
C PRO A 86 1.23 -11.82 -8.56
N TYR A 87 0.18 -11.02 -8.36
CA TYR A 87 0.27 -9.61 -7.99
C TYR A 87 -0.13 -9.32 -6.54
N LEU A 88 -0.69 -10.31 -5.84
CA LEU A 88 -1.06 -10.18 -4.43
C LEU A 88 0.19 -10.24 -3.55
N TYR A 89 0.32 -9.26 -2.65
CA TYR A 89 1.25 -9.34 -1.53
C TYR A 89 0.50 -9.63 -0.24
N VAL A 90 1.24 -10.25 0.69
CA VAL A 90 0.76 -10.59 2.01
C VAL A 90 1.71 -10.04 3.06
N HIS A 91 1.16 -9.32 4.04
CA HIS A 91 1.88 -8.86 5.22
C HIS A 91 1.21 -9.37 6.48
N TYR A 92 2.03 -9.81 7.43
CA TYR A 92 1.59 -10.45 8.66
C TYR A 92 2.21 -9.75 9.87
N GLU A 93 1.41 -9.55 10.91
CA GLU A 93 1.79 -8.93 12.18
C GLU A 93 2.57 -7.62 12.00
N ASP A 94 3.79 -7.51 12.53
CA ASP A 94 4.62 -6.30 12.49
C ASP A 94 4.82 -5.78 11.05
N ARG A 95 4.87 -6.67 10.05
CA ARG A 95 4.99 -6.24 8.65
C ARG A 95 3.72 -5.56 8.15
N ALA A 96 2.55 -6.00 8.59
CA ALA A 96 1.28 -5.36 8.24
C ALA A 96 1.15 -3.97 8.88
N VAL A 97 1.59 -3.84 10.14
CA VAL A 97 1.67 -2.54 10.83
C VAL A 97 2.64 -1.60 10.11
N HIS A 98 3.85 -2.08 9.82
CA HIS A 98 4.86 -1.33 9.09
C HIS A 98 4.35 -0.86 7.72
N HIS A 99 3.67 -1.75 7.00
CA HIS A 99 3.09 -1.45 5.71
C HIS A 99 2.08 -0.31 5.79
N LEU A 100 1.09 -0.41 6.68
CA LEU A 100 0.08 0.66 6.81
C LEU A 100 0.71 2.00 7.24
N PHE A 101 1.70 1.99 8.13
CA PHE A 101 2.39 3.22 8.53
C PHE A 101 3.20 3.81 7.37
N SER A 102 3.85 2.97 6.57
CA SER A 102 4.57 3.39 5.35
C SER A 102 3.62 3.99 4.32
N VAL A 103 2.45 3.38 4.13
CA VAL A 103 1.37 3.90 3.28
C VAL A 103 0.84 5.23 3.81
N ALA A 104 0.58 5.35 5.12
CA ALA A 104 0.10 6.59 5.73
C ALA A 104 1.12 7.74 5.66
N CYS A 105 2.41 7.42 5.67
CA CYS A 105 3.49 8.37 5.44
C CYS A 105 3.70 8.71 3.95
N GLY A 106 2.99 8.06 3.03
CA GLY A 106 3.12 8.29 1.59
C GLY A 106 4.41 7.70 0.97
N LEU A 107 5.14 6.83 1.69
CA LEU A 107 6.36 6.18 1.16
C LEU A 107 6.06 5.17 0.05
N ASP A 108 4.89 4.55 0.14
CA ASP A 108 4.39 3.61 -0.84
C ASP A 108 3.37 4.22 -1.78
N SER A 109 3.27 5.55 -1.85
CA SER A 109 2.47 6.24 -2.87
C SER A 109 3.27 6.38 -4.18
N MET A 110 2.54 6.51 -5.28
CA MET A 110 3.13 6.73 -6.60
C MET A 110 3.90 8.05 -6.69
N VAL A 111 3.35 9.10 -6.08
CA VAL A 111 4.07 10.32 -5.73
C VAL A 111 4.36 10.28 -4.24
N VAL A 112 5.65 10.20 -3.89
CA VAL A 112 6.09 10.05 -2.51
C VAL A 112 5.75 11.32 -1.71
N GLY A 113 5.07 11.16 -0.58
CA GLY A 113 4.65 12.28 0.29
C GLY A 113 3.29 12.87 -0.03
N GLU A 114 2.51 12.26 -0.92
CA GLU A 114 1.16 12.73 -1.21
C GLU A 114 0.26 12.66 0.03
N GLY A 115 -0.18 13.83 0.53
CA GLY A 115 -1.00 13.92 1.75
C GLY A 115 -2.44 13.41 1.64
N GLN A 116 -2.91 13.00 0.45
CA GLN A 116 -4.29 12.52 0.25
C GLN A 116 -4.55 11.15 0.86
N ILE A 117 -3.51 10.31 0.96
CA ILE A 117 -3.61 8.97 1.51
C ILE A 117 -4.11 8.99 2.96
N LEU A 118 -3.74 10.02 3.74
CA LEU A 118 -4.24 10.22 5.10
C LEU A 118 -5.76 10.40 5.14
N GLY A 119 -6.32 11.13 4.18
CA GLY A 119 -7.78 11.28 4.04
C GLY A 119 -8.43 9.94 3.70
N GLN A 120 -7.86 9.21 2.75
CA GLN A 120 -8.38 7.90 2.31
C GLN A 120 -8.34 6.84 3.42
N ILE A 121 -7.28 6.83 4.24
CA ILE A 121 -7.17 5.96 5.42
C ILE A 121 -8.23 6.33 6.45
N LYS A 122 -8.44 7.64 6.70
CA LYS A 122 -9.48 8.12 7.61
C LYS A 122 -10.88 7.70 7.16
N ASP A 123 -11.17 7.86 5.87
CA ASP A 123 -12.48 7.49 5.30
C ASP A 123 -12.70 5.97 5.32
N SER A 124 -11.63 5.19 5.07
CA SER A 124 -11.66 3.71 5.18
C SER A 124 -11.94 3.25 6.60
N LEU A 125 -11.32 3.89 7.60
CA LEU A 125 -11.60 3.62 9.01
C LEU A 125 -13.04 3.99 9.39
N ALA A 126 -13.51 5.18 8.99
CA ALA A 126 -14.88 5.63 9.27
C ALA A 126 -15.91 4.64 8.71
N ARG A 127 -15.71 4.16 7.47
CA ARG A 127 -16.55 3.13 6.86
C ARG A 127 -16.53 1.82 7.64
N ALA A 128 -15.35 1.34 8.04
CA ALA A 128 -15.25 0.11 8.82
C ALA A 128 -15.92 0.24 10.21
N GLN A 129 -15.90 1.43 10.82
CA GLN A 129 -16.61 1.72 12.07
C GLN A 129 -18.12 1.77 11.87
N GLU A 130 -18.61 2.40 10.80
CA GLU A 130 -20.03 2.45 10.43
C GLU A 130 -20.61 1.05 10.15
N LEU A 131 -19.81 0.18 9.54
CA LEU A 131 -20.17 -1.22 9.27
C LEU A 131 -19.96 -2.14 10.48
N HIS A 132 -19.45 -1.62 11.60
CA HIS A 132 -19.10 -2.39 12.80
C HIS A 132 -18.15 -3.56 12.51
N SER A 133 -17.26 -3.41 11.52
CA SER A 133 -16.29 -4.42 11.11
C SER A 133 -14.89 -4.15 11.66
N ALA A 134 -14.56 -2.90 12.02
CA ALA A 134 -13.35 -2.57 12.74
C ALA A 134 -13.60 -2.67 14.25
N GLY A 135 -12.97 -3.66 14.89
CA GLY A 135 -12.93 -3.76 16.34
C GLY A 135 -11.79 -2.94 16.92
N LYS A 136 -11.26 -3.37 18.07
CA LYS A 136 -10.24 -2.62 18.81
C LYS A 136 -8.91 -2.59 18.05
N LEU A 137 -8.51 -3.74 17.48
CA LEU A 137 -7.20 -3.88 16.86
C LEU A 137 -7.06 -2.97 15.63
N LEU A 138 -7.99 -3.07 14.68
CA LEU A 138 -7.95 -2.28 13.46
C LEU A 138 -8.20 -0.79 13.74
N ASN A 139 -9.07 -0.47 14.70
CA ASN A 139 -9.31 0.91 15.08
C ASN A 139 -8.04 1.58 15.64
N ASP A 140 -7.36 0.94 16.57
CA ASP A 140 -6.14 1.49 17.18
C ASP A 140 -5.01 1.60 16.16
N LEU A 141 -4.88 0.59 15.30
CA LEU A 141 -3.92 0.54 14.20
C LEU A 141 -4.11 1.72 13.23
N PHE A 142 -5.32 1.93 12.70
CA PHE A 142 -5.58 3.01 11.73
C PHE A 142 -5.45 4.40 12.37
N GLN A 143 -5.88 4.57 13.63
CA GLN A 143 -5.70 5.82 14.36
C GLN A 143 -4.22 6.13 14.64
N GLN A 144 -3.41 5.11 14.95
CA GLN A 144 -1.96 5.26 15.06
C GLN A 144 -1.37 5.62 13.69
N ALA A 145 -1.74 4.93 12.61
CA ALA A 145 -1.27 5.22 11.26
C ALA A 145 -1.53 6.68 10.85
N LEU A 146 -2.72 7.21 11.13
CA LEU A 146 -3.06 8.62 10.89
C LEU A 146 -2.18 9.59 11.70
N ARG A 147 -1.84 9.25 12.96
CA ARG A 147 -0.95 10.07 13.79
C ARG A 147 0.49 10.03 13.28
N VAL A 148 0.99 8.84 12.94
CA VAL A 148 2.34 8.62 12.40
C VAL A 148 2.52 9.35 11.07
N GLY A 149 1.55 9.23 10.17
CA GLY A 149 1.62 9.91 8.88
C GLY A 149 1.59 11.44 9.05
N LYS A 150 0.71 12.00 9.89
CA LYS A 150 0.72 13.45 10.20
C LYS A 150 2.06 13.92 10.78
N ARG A 151 2.62 13.13 11.70
CA ARG A 151 3.92 13.41 12.31
C ARG A 151 5.03 13.44 11.25
N ALA A 152 5.09 12.44 10.37
CA ALA A 152 6.06 12.38 9.28
C ALA A 152 5.98 13.60 8.34
N HIS A 153 4.76 14.00 7.94
CA HIS A 153 4.55 15.18 7.10
C HIS A 153 4.98 16.49 7.81
N SER A 154 4.79 16.57 9.13
CA SER A 154 5.19 17.76 9.92
C SER A 154 6.67 17.82 10.31
N GLU A 155 7.33 16.68 10.51
CA GLU A 155 8.71 16.59 11.02
C GLU A 155 9.76 16.40 9.91
N THR A 156 9.34 16.15 8.66
CA THR A 156 10.23 15.85 7.54
C THR A 156 9.96 16.74 6.32
N GLY A 157 10.89 16.77 5.36
CA GLY A 157 10.71 17.46 4.09
C GLY A 157 9.80 16.73 3.09
N ILE A 158 9.18 15.61 3.46
CA ILE A 158 8.46 14.73 2.53
C ILE A 158 7.30 15.46 1.81
N ASP A 159 6.70 16.48 2.45
CA ASP A 159 5.64 17.31 1.85
C ASP A 159 6.11 18.17 0.68
N ARG A 160 7.37 18.64 0.71
CA ARG A 160 7.95 19.39 -0.41
C ARG A 160 8.18 18.51 -1.62
N ALA A 161 8.36 17.22 -1.36
CA ALA A 161 8.55 16.19 -2.34
C ALA A 161 7.21 15.62 -2.84
N GLY A 162 6.21 15.60 -1.96
CA GLY A 162 4.82 15.23 -2.19
C GLY A 162 3.94 16.38 -2.66
N GLN A 163 4.42 17.16 -3.63
CA GLN A 163 3.52 18.03 -4.37
C GLN A 163 2.31 17.19 -4.83
N SER A 164 1.09 17.70 -4.67
CA SER A 164 -0.14 16.99 -5.09
C SER A 164 0.04 16.35 -6.46
N LEU A 165 -0.49 15.14 -6.68
CA LEU A 165 -0.52 14.47 -8.00
C LEU A 165 -0.97 15.42 -9.11
N VAL A 166 -1.87 16.35 -8.79
CA VAL A 166 -2.29 17.43 -9.69
C VAL A 166 -1.12 18.34 -10.05
N THR A 167 -0.41 18.89 -9.07
CA THR A 167 0.69 19.84 -9.32
C THR A 167 1.82 19.17 -10.09
N PHE A 168 2.21 17.95 -9.68
CA PHE A 168 3.19 17.17 -10.41
C PHE A 168 2.72 16.87 -11.85
N GLY A 169 1.44 16.54 -12.02
CA GLY A 169 0.80 16.41 -13.33
C GLY A 169 0.93 17.66 -14.20
N LEU A 170 0.70 18.84 -13.64
CA LEU A 170 0.85 20.11 -14.35
C LEU A 170 2.32 20.42 -14.67
N GLU A 171 3.26 20.11 -13.77
CA GLU A 171 4.71 20.24 -14.03
C GLU A 171 5.15 19.35 -15.20
N GLN A 172 4.67 18.10 -15.24
CA GLN A 172 4.90 17.20 -16.38
C GLN A 172 4.33 17.78 -17.67
N LEU A 173 3.10 18.29 -17.65
CA LEU A 173 2.48 18.94 -18.82
C LEU A 173 3.23 20.20 -19.26
N ALA A 174 3.83 20.95 -18.33
CA ALA A 174 4.66 22.13 -18.59
C ALA A 174 6.08 21.80 -19.09
N ALA A 175 6.47 20.52 -19.13
CA ALA A 175 7.76 20.04 -19.65
C ALA A 175 9.00 20.72 -19.01
N GLY A 176 8.94 21.00 -17.70
CA GLY A 176 10.05 21.61 -16.96
C GLY A 176 10.08 23.15 -16.97
N GLY A 177 9.11 23.80 -17.60
CA GLY A 177 8.86 25.23 -17.41
C GLY A 177 8.13 25.53 -16.10
N ALA A 178 8.14 26.79 -15.65
CA ALA A 178 7.32 27.21 -14.52
C ALA A 178 5.83 27.03 -14.87
N VAL A 179 5.10 26.29 -14.03
CA VAL A 179 3.68 25.98 -14.26
C VAL A 179 2.84 27.24 -14.39
N GLN A 180 3.19 28.31 -13.66
CA GLN A 180 2.50 29.59 -13.70
C GLN A 180 2.60 30.25 -15.09
N ASP A 181 3.81 30.30 -15.65
CA ASP A 181 4.03 30.89 -16.98
C ASP A 181 3.37 30.06 -18.07
N TRP A 182 3.39 28.73 -17.92
CA TRP A 182 2.72 27.82 -18.84
C TRP A 182 1.20 27.91 -18.77
N ALA A 183 0.62 28.02 -17.57
CA ALA A 183 -0.83 28.05 -17.36
C ALA A 183 -1.45 29.43 -17.63
N ALA A 184 -0.65 30.50 -17.58
CA ALA A 184 -1.10 31.87 -17.78
C ALA A 184 -1.93 32.03 -19.07
N GLY A 185 -3.16 32.54 -18.92
CA GLY A 185 -4.04 32.84 -20.06
C GLY A 185 -4.74 31.63 -20.71
N LYS A 186 -4.42 30.40 -20.28
CA LYS A 186 -5.05 29.17 -20.80
C LYS A 186 -6.47 28.99 -20.25
N LYS A 187 -7.28 28.23 -20.99
CA LYS A 187 -8.60 27.78 -20.55
C LYS A 187 -8.55 26.36 -20.04
N ALA A 188 -9.02 26.13 -18.82
CA ALA A 188 -9.05 24.82 -18.20
C ALA A 188 -10.47 24.24 -18.15
N LEU A 189 -10.60 22.95 -18.44
CA LEU A 189 -11.80 22.15 -18.23
C LEU A 189 -11.52 21.10 -17.16
N VAL A 190 -12.27 21.11 -16.06
CA VAL A 190 -12.18 20.11 -15.01
C VAL A 190 -13.42 19.22 -15.08
N ILE A 191 -13.19 17.92 -15.25
CA ILE A 191 -14.26 16.91 -15.32
C ILE A 191 -14.32 16.17 -13.98
N GLY A 192 -15.43 16.36 -13.30
CA GLY A 192 -15.68 15.93 -11.93
C GLY A 192 -15.83 17.11 -10.96
N ALA A 193 -16.42 16.82 -9.80
CA ALA A 193 -16.54 17.78 -8.68
C ALA A 193 -16.24 17.08 -7.34
N GLY A 194 -15.37 16.08 -7.36
CA GLY A 194 -14.88 15.40 -6.15
C GLY A 194 -13.77 16.18 -5.46
N SER A 195 -13.25 15.66 -4.35
CA SER A 195 -12.10 16.26 -3.63
C SER A 195 -10.90 16.52 -4.57
N MET A 196 -10.60 15.54 -5.43
CA MET A 196 -9.54 15.65 -6.44
C MET A 196 -9.82 16.70 -7.52
N SER A 197 -11.05 16.77 -8.02
CA SER A 197 -11.44 17.80 -8.98
C SER A 197 -11.39 19.20 -8.36
N SER A 198 -11.78 19.34 -7.10
CA SER A 198 -11.69 20.61 -6.37
C SER A 198 -10.24 21.06 -6.18
N LEU A 199 -9.35 20.14 -5.81
CA LEU A 199 -7.92 20.42 -5.71
C LEU A 199 -7.31 20.77 -7.08
N ALA A 200 -7.71 20.05 -8.14
CA ALA A 200 -7.29 20.34 -9.49
C ALA A 200 -7.70 21.74 -9.94
N ALA A 201 -8.96 22.09 -9.75
CA ALA A 201 -9.50 23.39 -10.10
C ALA A 201 -8.83 24.52 -9.30
N ALA A 202 -8.64 24.35 -7.99
CA ALA A 202 -7.94 25.33 -7.16
C ALA A 202 -6.45 25.46 -7.52
N THR A 203 -5.79 24.38 -7.92
CA THR A 203 -4.38 24.41 -8.33
C THR A 203 -4.21 25.10 -9.68
N LEU A 204 -5.09 24.81 -10.65
CA LEU A 204 -5.14 25.52 -11.93
C LEU A 204 -5.41 27.02 -11.74
N ALA A 205 -6.37 27.37 -10.87
CA ALA A 205 -6.67 28.76 -10.57
C ALA A 205 -5.46 29.51 -9.99
N ARG A 206 -4.75 28.90 -9.03
CA ARG A 206 -3.49 29.46 -8.48
C ARG A 206 -2.35 29.50 -9.50
N ALA A 207 -2.36 28.61 -10.49
CA ALA A 207 -1.41 28.63 -11.58
C ALA A 207 -1.68 29.77 -12.61
N GLY A 208 -2.82 30.45 -12.55
CA GLY A 208 -3.10 31.63 -13.39
C GLY A 208 -3.83 31.35 -14.70
N VAL A 209 -4.58 30.25 -14.79
CA VAL A 209 -5.50 30.02 -15.93
C VAL A 209 -6.56 31.13 -16.00
N ALA A 210 -6.99 31.50 -17.19
CA ALA A 210 -7.96 32.60 -17.37
C ALA A 210 -9.40 32.18 -17.04
N GLU A 211 -9.74 30.92 -17.36
CA GLU A 211 -11.09 30.36 -17.24
C GLU A 211 -10.99 28.93 -16.72
N VAL A 212 -11.81 28.57 -15.72
CA VAL A 212 -12.01 27.21 -15.24
C VAL A 212 -13.46 26.80 -15.48
N VAL A 213 -13.67 25.85 -16.36
CA VAL A 213 -14.98 25.25 -16.63
C VAL A 213 -15.07 23.95 -15.86
N VAL A 214 -16.09 23.78 -15.01
CA VAL A 214 -16.29 22.56 -14.23
C VAL A 214 -17.47 21.79 -14.81
N ALA A 215 -17.23 20.55 -15.25
CA ALA A 215 -18.26 19.65 -15.73
C ALA A 215 -18.46 18.52 -14.72
N ASN A 216 -19.71 18.20 -14.36
CA ASN A 216 -19.99 17.07 -13.48
C ASN A 216 -21.31 16.39 -13.83
N ARG A 217 -21.45 15.10 -13.48
CA ARG A 217 -22.70 14.34 -13.67
C ARG A 217 -23.85 14.95 -12.88
N THR A 218 -23.56 15.40 -11.66
CA THR A 218 -24.49 16.17 -10.83
C THR A 218 -24.13 17.65 -10.96
N PHE A 219 -24.91 18.40 -11.73
CA PHE A 219 -24.64 19.79 -12.09
C PHE A 219 -24.46 20.70 -10.86
N GLU A 220 -25.31 20.56 -9.84
CA GLU A 220 -25.25 21.34 -8.59
C GLU A 220 -23.88 21.27 -7.88
N ARG A 221 -23.18 20.13 -7.99
CA ARG A 221 -21.82 19.99 -7.41
C ARG A 221 -20.78 20.78 -8.20
N ALA A 222 -20.93 20.84 -9.53
CA ALA A 222 -20.07 21.67 -10.37
C ALA A 222 -20.32 23.17 -10.13
N GLU A 223 -21.58 23.58 -9.97
CA GLU A 223 -21.94 24.96 -9.61
C GLU A 223 -21.32 25.36 -8.27
N ARG A 224 -21.44 24.50 -7.25
CA ARG A 224 -20.85 24.77 -5.94
C ARG A 224 -19.32 24.95 -6.03
N LEU A 225 -18.63 24.11 -6.79
CA LEU A 225 -17.18 24.24 -6.96
C LEU A 225 -16.81 25.53 -7.71
N ALA A 226 -17.52 25.86 -8.80
CA ALA A 226 -17.31 27.10 -9.54
C ALA A 226 -17.54 28.34 -8.66
N GLN A 227 -18.56 28.32 -7.80
CA GLN A 227 -18.85 29.40 -6.85
C GLN A 227 -17.70 29.58 -5.84
N ILE A 228 -17.20 28.48 -5.25
CA ILE A 228 -16.07 28.51 -4.31
C ILE A 228 -14.82 29.14 -4.94
N LEU A 229 -14.55 28.87 -6.21
CA LEU A 229 -13.41 29.44 -6.94
C LEU A 229 -13.59 30.93 -7.26
N THR A 230 -14.84 31.37 -7.44
CA THR A 230 -15.16 32.77 -7.75
C THR A 230 -15.15 33.64 -6.49
N ASP A 231 -15.58 33.08 -5.36
CA ASP A 231 -15.69 33.79 -4.07
C ASP A 231 -14.38 33.81 -3.26
N GLY A 232 -13.34 33.10 -3.71
CA GLY A 232 -12.05 33.02 -3.01
C GLY A 232 -11.21 34.29 -3.17
N ASP A 233 -10.95 34.99 -2.06
CA ASP A 233 -10.13 36.22 -2.00
C ASP A 233 -8.65 36.03 -2.44
N ASP A 234 -8.14 34.79 -2.45
CA ASP A 234 -6.74 34.46 -2.72
C ASP A 234 -6.44 34.04 -4.18
N THR A 235 -7.45 33.91 -5.04
CA THR A 235 -7.27 33.48 -6.44
C THR A 235 -7.39 34.66 -7.40
N ALA A 236 -6.34 34.89 -8.19
CA ALA A 236 -6.25 35.98 -9.16
C ALA A 236 -7.38 35.91 -10.20
N ALA A 237 -8.50 36.62 -9.98
CA ALA A 237 -9.58 36.92 -10.94
C ALA A 237 -9.88 35.81 -11.98
N VAL A 238 -9.92 34.55 -11.55
CA VAL A 238 -10.19 33.43 -12.47
C VAL A 238 -11.68 33.35 -12.72
N THR A 239 -12.08 33.34 -13.98
CA THR A 239 -13.49 33.13 -14.33
C THR A 239 -13.83 31.66 -14.16
N ALA A 240 -14.76 31.31 -13.26
CA ALA A 240 -15.20 29.94 -13.08
C ALA A 240 -16.68 29.78 -13.47
N ARG A 241 -17.00 28.71 -14.19
CA ARG A 241 -18.39 28.38 -14.52
C ARG A 241 -18.64 26.88 -14.55
N ALA A 242 -19.86 26.49 -14.21
CA ALA A 242 -20.30 25.10 -14.31
C ALA A 242 -20.96 24.81 -15.65
N VAL A 243 -20.78 23.59 -16.14
CA VAL A 243 -21.49 23.05 -17.30
C VAL A 243 -22.01 21.66 -17.02
N GLU A 244 -23.06 21.27 -17.73
CA GLU A 244 -23.55 19.90 -17.70
C GLU A 244 -22.57 18.95 -18.39
N MET A 245 -22.57 17.68 -17.98
CA MET A 245 -21.70 16.64 -18.57
C MET A 245 -21.90 16.50 -20.10
N ALA A 246 -23.09 16.77 -20.62
CA ALA A 246 -23.37 16.72 -22.05
C ALA A 246 -22.58 17.77 -22.86
N ALA A 247 -22.18 18.88 -22.23
CA ALA A 247 -21.44 19.96 -22.86
C ALA A 247 -19.93 19.70 -22.95
N VAL A 248 -19.40 18.66 -22.29
CA VAL A 248 -17.95 18.35 -22.26
C VAL A 248 -17.34 18.28 -23.65
N ARG A 249 -18.02 17.64 -24.62
CA ARG A 249 -17.54 17.55 -26.01
C ARG A 249 -17.38 18.92 -26.68
N HIS A 250 -18.29 19.85 -26.40
CA HIS A 250 -18.19 21.20 -26.93
C HIS A 250 -17.07 21.98 -26.25
N GLU A 251 -16.97 21.90 -24.92
CA GLU A 251 -15.93 22.60 -24.16
C GLU A 251 -14.52 22.08 -24.47
N LEU A 252 -14.37 20.81 -24.85
CA LEU A 252 -13.10 20.22 -25.27
C LEU A 252 -12.49 20.92 -26.50
N THR A 253 -13.32 21.51 -27.36
CA THR A 253 -12.86 22.31 -28.51
C THR A 253 -12.26 23.67 -28.10
N ARG A 254 -12.48 24.10 -26.85
CA ARG A 254 -12.08 25.43 -26.36
C ARG A 254 -11.05 25.37 -25.23
N ALA A 255 -10.94 24.23 -24.56
CA ALA A 255 -10.06 24.03 -23.43
C ALA A 255 -8.63 23.73 -23.87
N ASP A 256 -7.65 24.47 -23.35
CA ASP A 256 -6.23 24.20 -23.57
C ASP A 256 -5.72 23.10 -22.64
N VAL A 257 -6.27 23.03 -21.43
CA VAL A 257 -5.94 22.03 -20.41
C VAL A 257 -7.22 21.36 -19.94
N VAL A 258 -7.24 20.04 -19.89
CA VAL A 258 -8.34 19.25 -19.34
C VAL A 258 -7.82 18.40 -18.21
N VAL A 259 -8.49 18.42 -17.06
CA VAL A 259 -8.19 17.55 -15.93
C VAL A 259 -9.40 16.69 -15.63
N SER A 260 -9.25 15.37 -15.72
CA SER A 260 -10.32 14.41 -15.40
C SER A 260 -10.01 13.68 -14.10
N CYS A 261 -10.94 13.75 -13.15
CA CYS A 261 -10.82 13.07 -11.84
C CYS A 261 -12.19 12.51 -11.41
N THR A 262 -12.89 11.78 -12.27
CA THR A 262 -14.21 11.23 -11.93
C THR A 262 -14.11 9.85 -11.28
N GLY A 263 -15.19 9.43 -10.61
CA GLY A 263 -15.38 8.06 -10.12
C GLY A 263 -16.24 7.23 -11.08
N ALA A 264 -16.18 7.50 -12.39
CA ALA A 264 -16.96 6.75 -13.36
C ALA A 264 -16.40 5.33 -13.54
N THR A 265 -17.29 4.35 -13.71
CA THR A 265 -16.92 2.95 -13.97
C THR A 265 -16.66 2.68 -15.45
N GLY A 266 -16.13 3.66 -16.20
CA GLY A 266 -15.94 3.61 -17.65
C GLY A 266 -15.45 4.94 -18.22
N LEU A 267 -15.08 4.93 -19.50
CA LEU A 267 -14.48 6.08 -20.18
C LEU A 267 -15.45 7.27 -20.26
N VAL A 268 -14.99 8.42 -19.78
CA VAL A 268 -15.66 9.71 -19.93
C VAL A 268 -15.26 10.38 -21.25
N LEU A 269 -13.99 10.21 -21.65
CA LEU A 269 -13.45 10.72 -22.92
C LEU A 269 -12.86 9.57 -23.75
N THR A 270 -13.53 9.25 -24.86
CA THR A 270 -13.01 8.28 -25.84
C THR A 270 -11.96 8.93 -26.74
N ALA A 271 -11.05 8.13 -27.31
CA ALA A 271 -10.06 8.65 -28.26
C ALA A 271 -10.70 9.33 -29.47
N GLU A 272 -11.84 8.81 -29.95
CA GLU A 272 -12.62 9.42 -31.04
C GLU A 272 -13.15 10.81 -30.67
N ALA A 273 -13.70 10.97 -29.46
CA ALA A 273 -14.22 12.26 -29.00
C ALA A 273 -13.11 13.32 -28.87
N VAL A 274 -11.92 12.91 -28.41
CA VAL A 274 -10.75 13.78 -28.33
C VAL A 274 -10.25 14.16 -29.72
N ALA A 275 -10.16 13.19 -30.65
CA ALA A 275 -9.76 13.45 -32.02
C ALA A 275 -10.69 14.45 -32.71
N GLN A 276 -12.01 14.24 -32.63
CA GLN A 276 -13.02 15.17 -33.19
C GLN A 276 -12.89 16.59 -32.62
N ALA A 277 -12.57 16.71 -31.32
CA ALA A 277 -12.39 18.02 -30.72
C ALA A 277 -11.12 18.73 -31.23
N VAL A 278 -10.03 18.01 -31.46
CA VAL A 278 -8.80 18.56 -32.06
C VAL A 278 -9.02 18.96 -33.52
N GLU A 279 -9.77 18.16 -34.28
CA GLU A 279 -10.17 18.48 -35.66
C GLU A 279 -11.01 19.77 -35.70
N GLY A 280 -11.99 19.89 -34.80
CA GLY A 280 -12.82 21.08 -34.67
C GLY A 280 -12.04 22.36 -34.34
N ARG A 281 -10.83 22.24 -33.76
CA ARG A 281 -9.93 23.36 -33.46
C ARG A 281 -9.04 23.77 -34.62
N THR A 282 -8.59 22.79 -35.42
CA THR A 282 -7.55 22.99 -36.44
C THR A 282 -8.11 23.04 -37.86
N GLY A 283 -9.34 22.57 -38.08
CA GLY A 283 -9.98 22.47 -39.40
C GLY A 283 -9.39 21.38 -40.30
N ALA A 284 -8.48 20.54 -39.80
CA ALA A 284 -7.82 19.44 -40.51
C ALA A 284 -8.02 18.11 -39.77
N PRO A 285 -8.16 16.97 -40.47
CA PRO A 285 -8.36 15.66 -39.84
C PRO A 285 -7.16 15.26 -38.97
N ALA A 286 -7.41 14.74 -37.77
CA ALA A 286 -6.40 14.28 -36.84
C ALA A 286 -5.82 12.96 -37.37
N ALA A 287 -4.81 13.03 -38.22
CA ALA A 287 -4.22 11.85 -38.85
C ALA A 287 -3.66 10.87 -37.80
N GLU A 288 -4.15 9.64 -37.81
CA GLU A 288 -3.54 8.52 -37.08
C GLU A 288 -2.13 8.27 -37.60
N ILE A 289 -1.17 8.08 -36.69
CA ILE A 289 0.14 7.53 -37.04
C ILE A 289 -0.10 6.08 -37.46
N THR A 290 -0.09 5.83 -38.76
CA THR A 290 -0.26 4.51 -39.36
C THR A 290 0.87 3.59 -38.89
N ALA A 291 0.51 2.41 -38.40
CA ALA A 291 1.45 1.33 -38.06
C ALA A 291 2.32 0.97 -39.29
N PRO A 292 3.58 0.52 -39.11
CA PRO A 292 4.43 0.16 -40.23
C PRO A 292 3.79 -0.99 -41.02
N ALA A 293 3.68 -0.80 -42.34
CA ALA A 293 3.12 -1.77 -43.26
C ALA A 293 3.82 -3.14 -43.14
N ALA A 294 3.02 -4.20 -43.06
CA ALA A 294 3.48 -5.58 -43.24
C ALA A 294 4.13 -5.73 -44.63
N PRO A 295 5.15 -6.59 -44.79
CA PRO A 295 5.93 -6.62 -46.01
C PRO A 295 5.14 -7.27 -47.15
N ALA A 296 5.15 -6.60 -48.30
CA ALA A 296 4.64 -7.16 -49.55
C ALA A 296 5.56 -8.30 -50.03
N ASP A 297 4.93 -9.43 -50.26
CA ASP A 297 5.45 -10.60 -50.95
C ASP A 297 5.93 -10.23 -52.37
N THR A 298 7.23 -10.30 -52.62
CA THR A 298 7.77 -10.35 -53.99
C THR A 298 8.96 -11.32 -54.09
N ALA A 299 8.65 -12.48 -54.66
CA ALA A 299 9.41 -13.23 -55.66
C ALA A 299 10.95 -13.14 -55.64
N ARG A 300 11.53 -14.29 -55.28
CA ARG A 300 12.88 -14.79 -55.58
C ARG A 300 13.42 -14.37 -56.95
N THR A 301 14.63 -13.81 -57.00
CA THR A 301 15.64 -14.16 -58.01
C THR A 301 17.05 -13.99 -57.43
N ALA A 302 17.88 -15.00 -57.67
CA ALA A 302 19.24 -15.15 -57.16
C ALA A 302 20.26 -14.34 -57.99
N GLY A 303 21.27 -13.79 -57.33
CA GLY A 303 22.44 -13.19 -57.98
C GLY A 303 23.48 -12.73 -56.96
N LYS A 304 24.70 -13.25 -57.06
CA LYS A 304 25.76 -13.28 -56.05
C LYS A 304 26.87 -12.26 -56.37
N ALA A 305 27.16 -11.38 -55.39
CA ALA A 305 28.45 -10.68 -55.10
C ALA A 305 29.02 -9.67 -56.15
N PRO A 306 30.05 -8.82 -55.82
CA PRO A 306 30.67 -8.49 -54.52
C PRO A 306 30.77 -6.97 -54.22
N LEU A 307 31.00 -6.63 -52.95
CA LEU A 307 31.44 -5.28 -52.50
C LEU A 307 32.93 -5.04 -52.82
N PRO A 308 33.34 -3.82 -53.25
CA PRO A 308 34.73 -3.41 -53.23
C PRO A 308 35.11 -2.71 -51.91
N ALA A 309 36.38 -2.84 -51.55
CA ALA A 309 37.04 -2.26 -50.39
C ALA A 309 37.80 -0.97 -50.75
N THR A 310 37.83 0.00 -49.83
CA THR A 310 38.84 1.08 -49.67
C THR A 310 38.53 1.76 -48.33
N GLY A 311 39.43 2.13 -47.43
CA GLY A 311 40.88 2.15 -47.35
C GLY A 311 41.24 2.86 -46.04
N ALA A 312 42.35 2.46 -45.42
CA ALA A 312 42.83 3.01 -44.15
C ALA A 312 43.55 4.37 -44.33
N GLY A 313 43.52 5.20 -43.28
CA GLY A 313 44.64 6.08 -42.92
C GLY A 313 44.35 7.58 -42.83
N GLY A 314 44.56 8.16 -41.64
CA GLY A 314 44.78 9.60 -41.47
C GLY A 314 44.31 10.17 -40.13
N GLU A 315 45.08 9.95 -39.06
CA GLU A 315 45.01 10.74 -37.82
C GLU A 315 45.64 12.12 -38.04
N GLU A 316 45.03 13.19 -37.53
CA GLU A 316 45.74 14.26 -36.80
C GLU A 316 44.77 15.32 -36.22
N ASN A 317 44.94 15.55 -34.90
CA ASN A 317 44.66 16.76 -34.13
C ASN A 317 43.21 17.13 -33.73
N CYS A 318 42.83 16.78 -32.50
CA CYS A 318 42.52 17.81 -31.49
C CYS A 318 42.78 17.28 -30.05
N PRO A 319 43.32 18.08 -29.12
CA PRO A 319 44.03 17.61 -27.93
C PRO A 319 43.17 17.70 -26.66
N LEU A 320 43.26 16.70 -25.78
CA LEU A 320 43.18 16.85 -24.32
C LEU A 320 43.56 15.49 -23.67
N ASP A 321 44.72 15.50 -23.03
CA ASP A 321 45.37 14.39 -22.35
C ASP A 321 44.74 14.14 -20.96
N LEU A 322 44.30 12.90 -20.72
CA LEU A 322 43.83 12.41 -19.41
C LEU A 322 44.51 11.09 -19.02
N ALA A 323 45.79 10.91 -19.35
CA ALA A 323 46.60 9.83 -18.79
C ALA A 323 47.36 10.29 -17.52
N ALA A 324 46.63 10.73 -16.48
CA ALA A 324 47.20 10.94 -15.14
C ALA A 324 46.17 11.06 -14.00
N VAL A 325 45.19 10.16 -13.87
CA VAL A 325 44.53 9.86 -12.56
C VAL A 325 44.17 8.37 -12.50
N GLN A 326 44.52 7.72 -11.40
CA GLN A 326 44.40 6.27 -11.18
C GLN A 326 42.94 5.80 -11.03
N PRO A 327 42.56 4.62 -11.57
CA PRO A 327 41.29 3.98 -11.27
C PRO A 327 41.41 3.15 -9.99
N GLY A 328 41.07 3.76 -8.85
CA GLY A 328 40.82 3.05 -7.60
C GLY A 328 39.32 2.93 -7.36
N PHE A 329 38.67 1.89 -7.89
CA PHE A 329 37.46 1.32 -7.30
C PHE A 329 37.27 -0.10 -7.81
N SER A 330 37.80 -1.05 -7.03
CA SER A 330 37.71 -2.48 -7.25
C SER A 330 36.47 -3.01 -6.52
N LEU A 331 35.52 -3.57 -7.28
CA LEU A 331 34.47 -4.46 -6.77
C LEU A 331 35.13 -5.81 -6.40
N MET A 332 35.46 -5.97 -5.12
CA MET A 332 35.79 -7.27 -4.51
C MET A 332 34.86 -7.47 -3.32
N GLY A 333 33.64 -7.91 -3.62
CA GLY A 333 32.79 -8.62 -2.68
C GLY A 333 33.18 -10.09 -2.68
N GLU A 334 34.34 -10.43 -2.10
CA GLU A 334 34.80 -11.82 -1.95
C GLU A 334 35.89 -11.90 -0.87
N ALA A 335 35.66 -11.30 0.30
CA ALA A 335 36.51 -11.48 1.48
C ALA A 335 35.77 -11.07 2.76
N ALA A 336 34.64 -11.70 3.07
CA ALA A 336 33.98 -11.55 4.36
C ALA A 336 33.20 -12.79 4.81
N VAL A 337 33.63 -14.00 4.46
CA VAL A 337 33.26 -15.24 5.19
C VAL A 337 34.39 -16.27 5.04
N ALA A 338 35.58 -15.95 5.52
CA ALA A 338 36.63 -16.95 5.75
C ALA A 338 36.81 -17.05 7.26
N GLY A 339 36.16 -18.05 7.89
CA GLY A 339 36.37 -18.34 9.31
C GLY A 339 35.18 -18.86 10.11
N MET A 340 34.15 -19.46 9.50
CA MET A 340 33.10 -20.16 10.26
C MET A 340 33.19 -21.67 9.99
N ASP A 341 33.23 -22.45 11.06
CA ASP A 341 33.33 -23.90 10.99
C ASP A 341 32.05 -24.54 10.40
N ALA A 342 32.22 -25.70 9.78
CA ALA A 342 31.12 -26.45 9.16
C ALA A 342 30.13 -27.03 10.19
N ALA A 343 30.43 -26.97 11.49
CA ALA A 343 29.55 -27.43 12.55
C ALA A 343 28.46 -26.40 12.91
N THR A 344 28.67 -25.12 12.61
CA THR A 344 27.71 -24.05 12.89
C THR A 344 26.61 -23.93 11.81
N LEU A 345 26.82 -24.48 10.61
CA LEU A 345 25.82 -24.45 9.52
C LEU A 345 24.77 -25.57 9.59
N GLU A 346 25.02 -26.68 10.28
CA GLU A 346 24.06 -27.79 10.39
C GLU A 346 22.97 -27.57 11.46
N GLN A 347 23.14 -26.62 12.39
CA GLN A 347 22.12 -26.34 13.42
C GLN A 347 21.01 -25.39 12.95
N HIS A 348 21.19 -24.65 11.85
CA HIS A 348 20.15 -23.76 11.30
C HIS A 348 19.23 -24.41 10.26
N ALA A 349 19.57 -25.60 9.74
CA ALA A 349 18.73 -26.33 8.79
C ALA A 349 17.66 -27.21 9.47
N ALA A 350 17.65 -27.32 10.80
CA ALA A 350 16.77 -28.23 11.54
C ALA A 350 15.40 -27.63 11.95
N TRP A 351 15.07 -26.39 11.55
CA TRP A 351 13.82 -25.72 11.94
C TRP A 351 12.81 -25.45 10.82
N ALA A 352 12.94 -26.17 9.69
CA ALA A 352 11.88 -26.29 8.69
C ALA A 352 11.42 -27.75 8.58
N GLY A 353 10.67 -28.21 9.58
CA GLY A 353 10.07 -29.55 9.56
C GLY A 353 9.62 -30.05 10.93
N GLY A 354 8.58 -29.47 11.52
CA GLY A 354 7.79 -30.21 12.51
C GLY A 354 7.02 -31.33 11.79
N GLY A 355 6.88 -32.55 12.27
CA GLY A 355 7.35 -33.25 13.46
C GLY A 355 6.58 -34.58 13.49
N THR A 356 7.16 -35.66 14.04
CA THR A 356 6.49 -36.65 14.94
C THR A 356 7.30 -37.94 15.12
N SER A 357 7.26 -38.40 16.38
CA SER A 357 7.35 -39.79 16.84
C SER A 357 8.70 -40.53 16.80
N ARG A 358 9.37 -40.56 17.97
CA ARG A 358 10.21 -41.69 18.38
C ARG A 358 9.29 -42.79 18.93
N LEU A 359 9.31 -43.98 18.32
CA LEU A 359 9.26 -45.28 19.00
C LEU A 359 9.44 -46.45 17.99
N GLY A 360 10.48 -47.26 18.21
CA GLY A 360 10.43 -48.73 18.16
C GLY A 360 10.15 -49.49 16.84
N ARG A 361 11.24 -49.88 16.14
CA ARG A 361 11.52 -51.20 15.53
C ARG A 361 10.34 -52.16 15.19
N SER A 362 10.20 -52.53 13.90
CA SER A 362 10.46 -53.87 13.32
C SER A 362 9.53 -54.29 12.16
N ARG A 363 10.15 -54.78 11.07
CA ARG A 363 9.68 -55.75 10.03
C ARG A 363 8.73 -55.30 8.90
N GLU A 364 9.19 -55.62 7.68
CA GLU A 364 8.59 -55.54 6.33
C GLU A 364 7.32 -56.45 6.12
N PRO A 365 6.76 -56.60 4.89
CA PRO A 365 6.10 -55.58 4.05
C PRO A 365 4.72 -56.07 3.51
N ALA A 366 3.89 -55.18 2.96
CA ALA A 366 3.06 -55.40 1.75
C ALA A 366 2.04 -54.27 1.52
N GLY A 367 1.94 -53.78 0.27
CA GLY A 367 0.67 -53.30 -0.29
C GLY A 367 0.48 -51.79 -0.51
N GLY A 368 1.12 -51.26 -1.57
CA GLY A 368 0.60 -50.29 -2.54
C GLY A 368 -0.22 -49.07 -2.11
N VAL A 369 0.35 -47.87 -2.31
CA VAL A 369 -0.12 -46.78 -3.21
C VAL A 369 1.07 -45.82 -3.39
N THR A 370 1.51 -45.58 -4.63
CA THR A 370 2.65 -44.71 -4.94
C THR A 370 2.24 -43.23 -5.03
N ASP A 371 2.61 -42.44 -4.02
CA ASP A 371 2.74 -40.99 -4.09
C ASP A 371 3.97 -40.63 -4.96
N ARG A 372 3.74 -40.21 -6.20
CA ARG A 372 4.78 -39.61 -7.05
C ARG A 372 4.82 -38.10 -6.79
N ARG A 373 5.45 -37.71 -5.68
CA ARG A 373 6.14 -36.42 -5.62
C ARG A 373 7.58 -36.66 -6.00
N ASP A 374 7.92 -36.33 -7.24
CA ASP A 374 9.31 -36.19 -7.67
C ASP A 374 9.99 -35.14 -6.79
N ARG A 375 10.71 -35.59 -5.77
CA ARG A 375 11.73 -34.79 -5.10
C ARG A 375 12.86 -34.60 -6.12
N ARG A 376 12.84 -33.46 -6.80
CA ARG A 376 13.97 -33.05 -7.66
C ARG A 376 15.21 -32.90 -6.80
N THR A 377 16.33 -33.43 -7.28
CA THR A 377 17.61 -33.27 -6.60
C THR A 377 18.16 -31.87 -6.86
N PRO A 378 18.99 -31.32 -5.96
CA PRO A 378 19.63 -30.02 -6.16
C PRO A 378 20.43 -29.94 -7.47
N GLU A 379 20.96 -31.07 -7.97
CA GLU A 379 21.66 -31.11 -9.25
C GLU A 379 20.72 -30.89 -10.44
N ALA A 380 19.49 -31.41 -10.40
CA ALA A 380 18.50 -31.22 -11.46
C ALA A 380 18.01 -29.76 -11.52
N ASP A 381 17.93 -29.08 -10.38
CA ASP A 381 17.60 -27.65 -10.32
C ASP A 381 18.76 -26.78 -10.84
N ALA A 382 20.02 -27.18 -10.57
CA ALA A 382 21.20 -26.49 -11.11
C ALA A 382 21.32 -26.63 -12.65
N GLU A 383 21.01 -27.79 -13.21
CA GLU A 383 20.93 -27.99 -14.66
C GLU A 383 19.81 -27.15 -15.29
N LEU A 384 18.66 -27.05 -14.65
CA LEU A 384 17.55 -26.21 -15.09
C LEU A 384 17.89 -24.72 -15.06
N ILE A 385 18.57 -24.25 -14.02
CA ILE A 385 19.05 -22.86 -13.92
C ILE A 385 20.09 -22.58 -15.01
N THR A 386 20.98 -23.54 -15.28
CA THR A 386 22.00 -23.40 -16.33
C THR A 386 21.36 -23.40 -17.72
N ALA A 387 20.36 -24.26 -17.95
CA ALA A 387 19.58 -24.28 -19.19
C ALA A 387 18.77 -23.01 -19.38
N LEU A 388 18.18 -22.46 -18.31
CA LEU A 388 17.45 -21.19 -18.33
C LEU A 388 18.39 -20.01 -18.59
N ALA A 389 19.59 -20.00 -17.98
CA ALA A 389 20.62 -18.99 -18.21
C ALA A 389 21.18 -19.04 -19.64
N ALA A 390 21.38 -20.24 -20.19
CA ALA A 390 21.79 -20.43 -21.58
C ALA A 390 20.68 -20.00 -22.55
N THR A 391 19.42 -20.28 -22.23
CA THR A 391 18.25 -19.83 -23.01
C THR A 391 18.12 -18.31 -22.97
N ALA A 392 18.33 -17.68 -21.80
CA ALA A 392 18.36 -16.21 -21.66
C ALA A 392 19.54 -15.57 -22.43
N ALA A 393 20.66 -16.27 -22.58
CA ALA A 393 21.79 -15.82 -23.38
C ALA A 393 21.54 -15.95 -24.89
N SER A 394 20.79 -16.96 -25.35
CA SER A 394 20.46 -17.17 -26.77
C SER A 394 19.22 -16.41 -27.25
N VAL A 395 18.23 -16.19 -26.37
CA VAL A 395 16.98 -15.47 -26.66
C VAL A 395 17.16 -13.95 -26.51
N GLY A 396 18.30 -13.51 -25.96
CA GLY A 396 18.50 -12.15 -25.50
C GLY A 396 17.73 -11.93 -24.21
N ARG A 397 18.26 -11.06 -23.34
CA ARG A 397 17.52 -10.55 -22.19
C ARG A 397 16.15 -10.06 -22.68
N ILE A 398 15.10 -10.27 -21.87
CA ILE A 398 13.80 -9.58 -22.02
C ILE A 398 14.14 -8.16 -22.47
N PRO A 399 13.68 -7.70 -23.65
CA PRO A 399 14.16 -6.43 -24.15
C PRO A 399 13.85 -5.42 -23.06
N GLU A 400 14.90 -4.77 -22.55
CA GLU A 400 14.77 -3.44 -21.96
C GLU A 400 13.75 -2.73 -22.84
N ARG A 401 12.62 -2.30 -22.24
CA ARG A 401 11.56 -1.59 -22.93
C ARG A 401 12.23 -0.69 -23.94
N ARG A 402 12.12 -1.02 -25.23
CA ARG A 402 12.71 -0.24 -26.30
C ARG A 402 12.05 1.12 -26.12
N LYS A 403 12.80 2.08 -25.54
CA LYS A 403 12.41 3.47 -25.46
C LYS A 403 11.89 3.76 -26.87
N PRO A 404 10.59 4.10 -27.05
CA PRO A 404 10.11 4.40 -28.38
C PRO A 404 11.08 5.44 -28.92
N GLU A 405 11.71 5.14 -30.07
CA GLU A 405 12.58 6.09 -30.72
C GLU A 405 11.81 7.41 -30.75
N PRO A 406 12.40 8.52 -30.26
CA PRO A 406 11.68 9.78 -30.16
C PRO A 406 11.13 10.07 -31.55
N VAL A 407 9.81 9.93 -31.68
CA VAL A 407 9.11 10.21 -32.93
C VAL A 407 9.44 11.66 -33.24
N ALA A 408 9.97 11.88 -34.45
CA ALA A 408 10.36 13.19 -34.96
C ALA A 408 9.36 14.28 -34.57
N GLU A 409 9.89 15.48 -34.26
CA GLU A 409 9.17 16.68 -33.80
C GLU A 409 7.65 16.58 -33.92
N ARG A 410 7.00 16.12 -32.84
CA ARG A 410 5.54 16.17 -32.75
C ARG A 410 5.13 17.64 -32.84
N PRO A 411 4.12 18.00 -33.65
CA PRO A 411 3.59 19.35 -33.65
C PRO A 411 3.21 19.75 -32.22
N ALA A 412 3.48 21.01 -31.85
CA ALA A 412 3.22 21.50 -30.49
C ALA A 412 1.78 21.17 -30.07
N PRO A 413 1.56 20.54 -28.91
CA PRO A 413 0.23 20.12 -28.50
C PRO A 413 -0.67 21.34 -28.28
N PHE A 414 -1.87 21.29 -28.87
CA PHE A 414 -2.90 22.31 -28.69
C PHE A 414 -3.83 21.96 -27.52
N VAL A 415 -3.88 20.69 -27.12
CA VAL A 415 -4.68 20.19 -25.98
C VAL A 415 -3.80 19.38 -25.03
N PHE A 416 -3.83 19.74 -23.76
CA PHE A 416 -3.18 19.02 -22.68
C PHE A 416 -4.24 18.30 -21.84
N LEU A 417 -4.06 17.01 -21.59
CA LEU A 417 -4.98 16.17 -20.84
C LEU A 417 -4.25 15.60 -19.64
N LEU A 418 -4.84 15.75 -18.46
CA LEU A 418 -4.39 15.15 -17.21
C LEU A 418 -5.47 14.19 -16.72
N ASP A 419 -5.19 12.89 -16.75
CA ASP A 419 -6.09 11.86 -16.22
C ASP A 419 -5.61 11.38 -14.85
N LEU A 420 -6.40 11.64 -13.82
CA LEU A 420 -6.14 11.23 -12.44
C LEU A 420 -7.25 10.30 -11.91
N ALA A 421 -8.11 9.77 -12.79
CA ALA A 421 -9.19 8.88 -12.42
C ALA A 421 -8.74 7.41 -12.38
N MET A 422 -9.44 6.61 -11.56
CA MET A 422 -9.28 5.16 -11.51
C MET A 422 -10.63 4.49 -11.20
N PRO A 423 -11.19 3.69 -12.13
CA PRO A 423 -10.69 3.40 -13.49
C PRO A 423 -10.49 4.64 -14.37
N ARG A 424 -9.63 4.59 -15.39
CA ARG A 424 -9.31 5.76 -16.23
C ARG A 424 -10.54 6.40 -16.85
N ASP A 425 -10.57 7.73 -16.85
CA ASP A 425 -11.61 8.50 -17.51
C ASP A 425 -11.32 8.66 -19.00
N ILE A 426 -10.04 8.69 -19.37
CA ILE A 426 -9.57 8.97 -20.72
C ILE A 426 -9.02 7.69 -21.35
N ASP A 427 -9.44 7.43 -22.60
CA ASP A 427 -8.95 6.31 -23.38
C ASP A 427 -7.42 6.38 -23.59
N ALA A 428 -6.70 5.30 -23.25
CA ALA A 428 -5.26 5.18 -23.44
C ALA A 428 -4.81 5.41 -24.90
N ALA A 429 -5.69 5.14 -25.88
CA ALA A 429 -5.40 5.37 -27.28
C ALA A 429 -5.11 6.84 -27.61
N VAL A 430 -5.52 7.78 -26.75
CA VAL A 430 -5.24 9.22 -26.86
C VAL A 430 -3.75 9.54 -26.86
N HIS A 431 -2.90 8.73 -26.22
CA HIS A 431 -1.43 8.88 -26.28
C HIS A 431 -0.87 8.89 -27.71
N ARG A 432 -1.61 8.31 -28.66
CA ARG A 432 -1.22 8.20 -30.08
C ARG A 432 -1.72 9.36 -30.94
N LEU A 433 -2.60 10.22 -30.44
CA LEU A 433 -3.16 11.33 -31.21
C LEU A 433 -2.14 12.46 -31.40
N ALA A 434 -2.13 13.06 -32.60
CA ALA A 434 -1.32 14.23 -32.89
C ALA A 434 -1.95 15.50 -32.29
N GLY A 435 -1.12 16.44 -31.82
CA GLY A 435 -1.60 17.70 -31.23
C GLY A 435 -2.20 17.56 -29.82
N VAL A 436 -2.14 16.38 -29.22
CA VAL A 436 -2.59 16.10 -27.85
C VAL A 436 -1.41 15.62 -27.00
N ARG A 437 -1.36 16.08 -25.76
CA ARG A 437 -0.46 15.53 -24.74
C ARG A 437 -1.28 15.00 -23.57
N LEU A 438 -1.30 13.68 -23.40
CA LEU A 438 -1.89 13.02 -22.24
C LEU A 438 -0.80 12.73 -21.21
N VAL A 439 -1.07 13.12 -19.97
CA VAL A 439 -0.36 12.68 -18.77
C VAL A 439 -1.39 11.96 -17.91
N ASP A 440 -1.20 10.66 -17.74
CA ASP A 440 -2.01 9.83 -16.87
C ASP A 440 -1.21 9.43 -15.62
N ILE A 441 -1.87 8.73 -14.71
CA ILE A 441 -1.26 8.17 -13.50
C ILE A 441 -0.01 7.32 -13.84
N GLU A 442 -0.05 6.50 -14.92
CA GLU A 442 1.09 5.70 -15.35
C GLU A 442 2.30 6.57 -15.75
N SER A 443 2.07 7.63 -16.53
CA SER A 443 3.09 8.58 -16.94
C SER A 443 3.73 9.31 -15.75
N LEU A 444 2.92 9.63 -14.73
CA LEU A 444 3.40 10.25 -13.50
C LEU A 444 4.26 9.30 -12.67
N ALA A 445 3.88 8.03 -12.58
CA ALA A 445 4.67 7.00 -11.88
C ALA A 445 6.09 6.90 -12.45
N GLU A 446 6.21 6.88 -13.79
CA GLU A 446 7.49 6.78 -14.47
C GLU A 446 8.37 8.02 -14.22
N ALA A 447 7.77 9.22 -14.23
CA ALA A 447 8.51 10.46 -14.02
C ALA A 447 8.93 10.71 -12.55
N SER A 448 8.18 10.18 -11.57
CA SER A 448 8.48 10.39 -10.14
C SER A 448 9.68 9.56 -9.65
N ALA A 449 10.11 8.54 -10.39
CA ALA A 449 11.20 7.64 -9.99
C ALA A 449 12.59 8.34 -9.93
N ASP A 450 12.76 9.46 -10.61
CA ASP A 450 14.06 10.15 -10.78
C ASP A 450 14.31 11.31 -9.79
N ALA A 451 13.43 11.54 -8.80
CA ALA A 451 13.56 12.67 -7.88
C ALA A 451 14.60 12.44 -6.75
N PRO A 452 15.51 13.42 -6.47
CA PRO A 452 16.51 13.29 -5.42
C PRO A 452 15.89 13.45 -4.02
N MET A 453 15.49 12.33 -3.40
CA MET A 453 14.69 12.32 -2.16
C MET A 453 15.21 11.39 -1.04
N ALA A 454 16.42 10.84 -1.18
CA ALA A 454 16.89 9.74 -0.33
C ALA A 454 16.92 10.10 1.18
N ALA A 455 17.37 11.30 1.55
CA ALA A 455 17.57 11.67 2.94
C ALA A 455 16.25 11.86 3.73
N ASP A 456 15.25 12.49 3.13
CA ASP A 456 13.92 12.68 3.75
C ASP A 456 13.18 11.34 3.88
N VAL A 457 13.26 10.49 2.85
CA VAL A 457 12.70 9.13 2.87
C VAL A 457 13.31 8.29 4.00
N ASP A 458 14.64 8.38 4.21
CA ASP A 458 15.30 7.66 5.30
C ASP A 458 14.93 8.19 6.69
N GLN A 459 14.62 9.48 6.82
CA GLN A 459 14.06 10.02 8.07
C GLN A 459 12.66 9.47 8.33
N VAL A 460 11.78 9.43 7.33
CA VAL A 460 10.43 8.88 7.48
C VAL A 460 10.47 7.38 7.80
N ARG A 461 11.35 6.60 7.16
CA ARG A 461 11.55 5.18 7.48
C ARG A 461 11.95 4.94 8.93
N ARG A 462 12.76 5.83 9.52
CA ARG A 462 13.10 5.78 10.96
C ARG A 462 11.87 6.05 11.82
N ILE A 463 11.09 7.08 11.51
CA ILE A 463 9.82 7.37 12.21
C ILE A 463 8.90 6.14 12.17
N VAL A 464 8.71 5.53 11.00
CA VAL A 464 7.88 4.33 10.84
C VAL A 464 8.41 3.18 11.69
N SER A 465 9.72 2.92 11.65
CA SER A 465 10.34 1.82 12.42
C SER A 465 10.15 1.99 13.93
N ASP A 466 10.36 3.20 14.45
CA ASP A 466 10.18 3.52 15.87
C ASP A 466 8.71 3.34 16.30
N GLU A 467 7.78 3.77 15.46
CA GLU A 467 6.34 3.71 15.73
C GLU A 467 5.80 2.28 15.64
N VAL A 468 6.31 1.45 14.72
CA VAL A 468 5.99 0.01 14.66
C VAL A 468 6.45 -0.68 15.94
N ALA A 469 7.68 -0.40 16.39
CA ALA A 469 8.19 -0.96 17.64
C ALA A 469 7.35 -0.53 18.86
N ALA A 470 6.96 0.75 18.92
CA ALA A 470 6.10 1.28 19.97
C ALA A 470 4.69 0.66 19.94
N PHE A 471 4.09 0.51 18.75
CA PHE A 471 2.78 -0.11 18.58
C PHE A 471 2.79 -1.58 19.00
N GLY A 472 3.79 -2.36 18.57
CA GLY A 472 3.94 -3.75 18.96
C GLY A 472 4.16 -3.91 20.47
N ALA A 473 4.93 -3.03 21.11
CA ALA A 473 5.11 -3.02 22.56
C ALA A 473 3.79 -2.74 23.31
N ALA A 474 3.00 -1.77 22.83
CA ALA A 474 1.69 -1.45 23.39
C ALA A 474 0.70 -2.63 23.24
N GLN A 475 0.70 -3.28 22.07
CA GLN A 475 -0.15 -4.44 21.80
C GLN A 475 0.19 -5.60 22.72
N ARG A 476 1.49 -5.94 22.88
CA ARG A 476 1.91 -6.99 23.82
C ARG A 476 1.51 -6.67 25.26
N ALA A 477 1.67 -5.42 25.70
CA ALA A 477 1.24 -5.01 27.04
C ALA A 477 -0.29 -5.13 27.25
N ALA A 478 -1.09 -4.84 26.22
CA ALA A 478 -2.54 -5.02 26.24
C ALA A 478 -2.92 -6.51 26.39
N HIS A 479 -2.26 -7.40 25.66
CA HIS A 479 -2.51 -8.85 25.72
C HIS A 479 -2.26 -9.47 27.10
N ILE A 480 -1.36 -8.89 27.91
CA ILE A 480 -1.07 -9.42 29.25
C ILE A 480 -2.04 -8.89 30.32
N THR A 481 -2.76 -7.80 30.04
CA THR A 481 -3.66 -7.18 31.02
C THR A 481 -4.75 -8.13 31.56
N PRO A 482 -5.44 -8.94 30.74
CA PRO A 482 -6.41 -9.93 31.24
C PRO A 482 -5.79 -10.98 32.18
N THR A 483 -4.58 -11.47 31.87
CA THR A 483 -3.87 -12.42 32.74
C THR A 483 -3.53 -11.80 34.09
N VAL A 484 -3.11 -10.52 34.12
CA VAL A 484 -2.85 -9.78 35.36
C VAL A 484 -4.13 -9.61 36.18
N VAL A 485 -5.25 -9.31 35.54
CA VAL A 485 -6.54 -9.16 36.22
C VAL A 485 -6.99 -10.51 36.79
N ALA A 486 -6.91 -11.59 36.03
CA ALA A 486 -7.24 -12.94 36.51
C ALA A 486 -6.38 -13.36 37.73
N LEU A 487 -5.08 -13.06 37.71
CA LEU A 487 -4.19 -13.30 38.84
C LEU A 487 -4.63 -12.55 40.12
N ARG A 488 -5.06 -11.30 39.97
CA ARG A 488 -5.54 -10.49 41.11
C ARG A 488 -6.88 -11.00 41.63
N THR A 489 -7.77 -11.44 40.75
CA THR A 489 -9.05 -12.06 41.15
C THR A 489 -8.80 -13.33 41.96
N MET A 490 -7.96 -14.24 41.45
CA MET A 490 -7.58 -15.46 42.17
C MET A 490 -7.01 -15.14 43.57
N ALA A 491 -6.13 -14.16 43.67
CA ALA A 491 -5.57 -13.77 44.96
C ALA A 491 -6.61 -13.17 45.92
N ALA A 492 -7.56 -12.38 45.40
CA ALA A 492 -8.66 -11.86 46.18
C ALA A 492 -9.56 -12.99 46.73
N ASP A 493 -9.82 -14.02 45.93
CA ASP A 493 -10.61 -15.19 46.34
C ASP A 493 -9.90 -15.99 47.45
N VAL A 494 -8.58 -16.18 47.33
CA VAL A 494 -7.76 -16.81 48.39
C VAL A 494 -7.82 -16.00 49.68
N VAL A 495 -7.70 -14.67 49.59
CA VAL A 495 -7.81 -13.77 50.75
C VAL A 495 -9.19 -13.86 51.40
N ALA A 496 -10.26 -13.84 50.59
CA ALA A 496 -11.63 -13.94 51.09
C ALA A 496 -11.88 -15.28 51.81
N SER A 497 -11.39 -16.39 51.25
CA SER A 497 -11.48 -17.72 51.86
C SER A 497 -10.74 -17.80 53.20
N GLU A 498 -9.52 -17.25 53.30
CA GLU A 498 -8.75 -17.27 54.55
C GLU A 498 -9.35 -16.36 55.62
N ILE A 499 -9.89 -15.19 55.25
CA ILE A 499 -10.62 -14.33 56.17
C ILE A 499 -11.86 -15.06 56.71
N ALA A 500 -12.65 -15.69 55.84
CA ALA A 500 -13.83 -16.46 56.27
C ALA A 500 -13.46 -17.61 57.21
N ARG A 501 -12.32 -18.28 56.96
CA ARG A 501 -11.81 -19.33 57.84
C ARG A 501 -11.38 -18.79 59.21
N LEU A 502 -10.75 -17.62 59.24
CA LEU A 502 -10.37 -16.94 60.48
C LEU A 502 -11.60 -16.53 61.30
N ASP A 503 -12.62 -15.96 60.63
CA ASP A 503 -13.88 -15.58 61.27
C ASP A 503 -14.59 -16.78 61.91
N GLY A 504 -14.54 -17.95 61.28
CA GLY A 504 -15.10 -19.19 61.86
C GLY A 504 -14.29 -19.78 63.01
N ARG A 505 -12.96 -19.57 63.04
CA ARG A 505 -12.06 -20.13 64.08
C ARG A 505 -11.90 -19.24 65.31
N LEU A 506 -12.10 -17.94 65.16
CA LEU A 506 -11.91 -16.93 66.21
C LEU A 506 -13.19 -16.09 66.36
N PRO A 507 -14.31 -16.69 66.82
CA PRO A 507 -15.59 -15.99 66.94
C PRO A 507 -15.57 -14.85 67.98
N ASP A 508 -14.62 -14.90 68.93
CA ASP A 508 -14.52 -13.97 70.06
C ASP A 508 -13.77 -12.67 69.73
N LEU A 509 -13.25 -12.51 68.51
CA LEU A 509 -12.59 -11.26 68.08
C LEU A 509 -13.60 -10.13 67.92
N ASP A 510 -13.24 -8.94 68.40
CA ASP A 510 -14.05 -7.75 68.18
C ASP A 510 -13.94 -7.24 66.72
N GLU A 511 -14.92 -6.45 66.28
CA GLU A 511 -14.99 -5.99 64.88
C GLU A 511 -13.78 -5.11 64.48
N ARG A 512 -13.17 -4.42 65.44
CA ARG A 512 -12.00 -3.59 65.20
C ARG A 512 -10.77 -4.47 64.92
N GLN A 513 -10.57 -5.50 65.71
CA GLN A 513 -9.50 -6.48 65.56
C GLN A 513 -9.67 -7.26 64.25
N ARG A 514 -10.90 -7.67 63.92
CA ARG A 514 -11.23 -8.30 62.63
C ARG A 514 -10.89 -7.38 61.44
N GLY A 515 -11.22 -6.10 61.56
CA GLY A 515 -10.87 -5.08 60.56
C GLY A 515 -9.35 -4.92 60.35
N GLU A 516 -8.58 -4.85 61.44
CA GLU A 516 -7.11 -4.75 61.38
C GLU A 516 -6.47 -5.97 60.74
N ILE A 517 -6.95 -7.19 61.08
CA ILE A 517 -6.46 -8.44 60.48
C ILE A 517 -6.77 -8.47 58.99
N ARG A 518 -8.00 -8.16 58.59
CA ARG A 518 -8.41 -8.07 57.18
C ARG A 518 -7.51 -7.10 56.40
N GLN A 519 -7.29 -5.91 56.95
CA GLN A 519 -6.46 -4.89 56.31
C GLN A 519 -4.98 -5.28 56.26
N ALA A 520 -4.47 -6.01 57.25
CA ALA A 520 -3.11 -6.55 57.23
C ALA A 520 -2.94 -7.59 56.12
N VAL A 521 -3.89 -8.52 55.97
CA VAL A 521 -3.86 -9.55 54.91
C VAL A 521 -3.91 -8.92 53.52
N HIS A 522 -4.85 -7.99 53.28
CA HIS A 522 -4.92 -7.27 52.00
C HIS A 522 -3.61 -6.53 51.69
N ARG A 523 -3.04 -5.79 52.65
CA ARG A 523 -1.77 -5.08 52.46
C ARG A 523 -0.60 -6.01 52.10
N VAL A 524 -0.56 -7.22 52.66
CA VAL A 524 0.48 -8.21 52.33
C VAL A 524 0.31 -8.68 50.89
N VAL A 525 -0.91 -9.09 50.50
CA VAL A 525 -1.17 -9.58 49.14
C VAL A 525 -0.97 -8.50 48.09
N ASP A 526 -1.44 -7.28 48.33
CA ASP A 526 -1.22 -6.15 47.43
C ASP A 526 0.28 -5.88 47.22
N LYS A 527 1.08 -5.91 48.30
CA LYS A 527 2.54 -5.74 48.21
C LYS A 527 3.21 -6.88 47.45
N LEU A 528 2.77 -8.13 47.65
CA LEU A 528 3.30 -9.29 46.94
C LEU A 528 2.98 -9.27 45.45
N LEU A 529 1.80 -8.79 45.06
CA LEU A 529 1.37 -8.77 43.65
C LEU A 529 1.78 -7.51 42.90
N HIS A 530 2.05 -6.40 43.58
CA HIS A 530 2.41 -5.14 42.93
C HIS A 530 3.65 -5.28 42.04
N ALA A 531 4.78 -5.74 42.60
CA ALA A 531 6.04 -5.84 41.86
C ALA A 531 5.99 -6.85 40.70
N PRO A 532 5.46 -8.09 40.85
CA PRO A 532 5.31 -9.02 39.74
C PRO A 532 4.38 -8.50 38.64
N THR A 533 3.27 -7.86 39.00
CA THR A 533 2.34 -7.27 38.02
C THR A 533 3.01 -6.20 37.16
N VAL A 534 3.74 -5.28 37.80
CA VAL A 534 4.45 -4.21 37.10
C VAL A 534 5.56 -4.79 36.24
N ARG A 535 6.34 -5.74 36.78
CA ARG A 535 7.48 -6.32 36.07
C ARG A 535 7.06 -7.12 34.85
N VAL A 536 5.96 -7.86 34.96
CA VAL A 536 5.40 -8.60 33.82
C VAL A 536 4.96 -7.66 32.70
N LYS A 537 4.29 -6.54 33.02
CA LYS A 537 3.90 -5.55 31.99
C LYS A 537 5.12 -4.93 31.30
N GLN A 538 6.21 -4.66 32.04
CA GLN A 538 7.46 -4.17 31.46
C GLN A 538 8.11 -5.20 30.54
N LEU A 539 8.23 -6.44 31.02
CA LEU A 539 8.84 -7.54 30.26
C LEU A 539 8.00 -7.94 29.02
N ALA A 540 6.67 -7.74 29.07
CA ALA A 540 5.78 -7.90 27.93
C ALA A 540 6.11 -6.95 26.77
N ALA A 541 6.49 -5.72 27.12
CA ALA A 541 6.75 -4.67 26.14
C ALA A 541 8.06 -4.94 25.37
N GLU A 542 8.98 -5.72 25.93
CA GLU A 542 10.25 -6.09 25.31
C GLU A 542 10.07 -7.17 24.21
N PRO A 543 10.95 -7.20 23.19
CA PRO A 543 10.95 -8.26 22.18
C PRO A 543 11.12 -9.65 22.83
N GLY A 544 10.26 -10.61 22.46
CA GLY A 544 10.24 -11.95 23.08
C GLY A 544 9.38 -12.06 24.35
N GLY A 545 8.70 -10.99 24.75
CA GLY A 545 7.88 -10.93 25.96
C GLY A 545 6.59 -11.77 25.96
N ALA A 546 6.21 -12.38 24.83
CA ALA A 546 4.99 -13.18 24.69
C ALA A 546 4.95 -14.37 25.66
N GLY A 547 6.10 -14.98 25.97
CA GLY A 547 6.19 -16.13 26.88
C GLY A 547 5.87 -15.81 28.34
N TYR A 548 5.90 -14.54 28.76
CA TYR A 548 5.63 -14.18 30.16
C TYR A 548 4.15 -14.32 30.53
N ALA A 549 3.23 -14.11 29.59
CA ALA A 549 1.80 -14.33 29.81
C ALA A 549 1.52 -15.81 30.09
N ASP A 550 2.13 -16.70 29.29
CA ASP A 550 1.97 -18.14 29.43
C ASP A 550 2.69 -18.68 30.65
N ALA A 551 3.85 -18.11 30.99
CA ALA A 551 4.53 -18.40 32.25
C ALA A 551 3.65 -18.06 33.45
N LEU A 552 2.97 -16.90 33.47
CA LEU A 552 2.04 -16.56 34.55
C LEU A 552 0.85 -17.51 34.62
N ARG A 553 0.23 -17.84 33.48
CA ARG A 553 -0.89 -18.79 33.43
C ARG A 553 -0.47 -20.14 34.00
N THR A 554 0.73 -20.60 33.66
CA THR A 554 1.26 -21.89 34.11
C THR A 554 1.69 -21.87 35.58
N LEU A 555 2.38 -20.82 36.02
CA LEU A 555 2.90 -20.72 37.39
C LEU A 555 1.79 -20.58 38.44
N PHE A 556 0.68 -19.94 38.07
CA PHE A 556 -0.44 -19.67 38.98
C PHE A 556 -1.70 -20.48 38.65
N ASP A 557 -1.61 -21.44 37.70
CA ASP A 557 -2.73 -22.29 37.27
C ASP A 557 -4.01 -21.48 36.99
N LEU A 558 -3.87 -20.39 36.24
CA LEU A 558 -4.97 -19.47 35.99
C LEU A 558 -5.95 -20.09 35.00
N ASP A 559 -7.21 -20.21 35.42
CA ASP A 559 -8.28 -20.76 34.60
C ASP A 559 -8.45 -19.99 33.27
N PRO A 560 -8.32 -20.66 32.11
CA PRO A 560 -8.51 -20.06 30.79
C PRO A 560 -9.88 -19.39 30.61
N GLU A 561 -10.95 -19.92 31.22
CA GLU A 561 -12.28 -19.33 31.11
C GLU A 561 -12.39 -18.01 31.88
N THR A 562 -11.76 -17.94 33.05
CA THR A 562 -11.63 -16.70 33.83
C THR A 562 -10.85 -15.63 33.07
N VAL A 563 -9.74 -15.98 32.39
CA VAL A 563 -8.99 -15.03 31.55
C VAL A 563 -9.83 -14.56 30.34
N ALA A 564 -10.56 -15.48 29.70
CA ALA A 564 -11.40 -15.17 28.55
C ALA A 564 -12.61 -14.29 28.92
N SER A 565 -13.25 -14.54 30.06
CA SER A 565 -14.35 -13.72 30.57
C SER A 565 -13.91 -12.29 30.92
N VAL A 566 -12.73 -12.15 31.53
CA VAL A 566 -12.12 -10.83 31.80
C VAL A 566 -11.81 -10.10 30.50
N SER A 567 -11.28 -10.79 29.49
CA SER A 567 -11.00 -10.20 28.18
C SER A 567 -12.28 -9.65 27.53
N ARG A 568 -13.37 -10.43 27.51
CA ARG A 568 -14.69 -9.98 27.02
C ARG A 568 -15.29 -8.84 27.84
N ALA A 569 -15.06 -8.81 29.16
CA ALA A 569 -15.54 -7.75 30.03
C ALA A 569 -14.81 -6.42 29.80
N VAL A 570 -13.49 -6.47 29.56
CA VAL A 570 -12.68 -5.29 29.20
C VAL A 570 -13.12 -4.71 27.86
N ASP A 571 -13.37 -5.55 26.85
CA ASP A 571 -13.84 -5.09 25.54
C ASP A 571 -15.24 -4.44 25.60
N SER A 572 -16.13 -4.96 26.46
CA SER A 572 -17.50 -4.42 26.59
C SER A 572 -17.62 -3.17 27.47
N THR A 573 -16.70 -2.96 28.42
CA THR A 573 -16.70 -1.76 29.28
C THR A 573 -16.09 -0.54 28.58
N GLU A 574 -15.04 -0.70 27.78
CA GLU A 574 -14.46 0.41 26.99
C GLU A 574 -15.38 0.84 25.83
N THR A 575 -16.20 -0.07 25.30
CA THR A 575 -17.22 0.27 24.28
C THR A 575 -18.31 1.22 24.80
N LYS A 576 -18.57 1.22 26.11
CA LYS A 576 -19.63 2.03 26.76
C LYS A 576 -19.22 3.46 27.10
N ASP A 577 -17.91 3.74 27.17
CA ASP A 577 -17.35 5.06 27.55
C ASP A 577 -16.96 5.94 26.35
N ARG A 578 -17.37 5.57 25.12
CA ARG A 578 -17.16 6.42 23.93
C ARG A 578 -18.26 7.49 23.81
N PRO A 579 -17.94 8.79 23.65
CA PRO A 579 -18.92 9.78 23.23
C PRO A 579 -19.36 9.46 21.79
N ALA A 580 -20.67 9.58 21.57
CA ALA A 580 -21.36 9.29 20.31
C ALA A 580 -20.85 10.09 19.11
#